data_AF-A0A9D8C073-F1
#
_entry.id   AF-A0A9D8C073-F1
#
_cell.length_a   1.000
_cell.length_b   1.000
_cell.length_c   1.000
_cell.angle_alpha   90.00
_cell.angle_beta   90.00
_cell.angle_gamma   90.00
#
_symmetry.space_group_name_H-M   'P 1'
#
loop_
_entity.id
_entity.type
_entity.pdbx_description
1 polymer ?
#
loop_
_entity_poly.entity_id
_entity_poly.type
_entity_poly.pdbx_seq_one_letter_code
_entity_poly.pdbx_strand_id
1 'polypeptide(L)'
;MLRDVLTYNLKVVFCGTAKGKKSAQSGFYYAHKRNKFYSILFEAGFTSDKLTPEQCYQINNYKIGLTDLVHKESGNDKEINKSTLC
;
A
#
# COMPACT_ATOMS: atom_id res chain seq x y z
N MET A 1 -4.82 8.85 8.84
CA MET A 1 -5.27 7.44 8.90
C MET A 1 -5.12 6.84 7.50
N LEU A 2 -4.32 5.79 7.34
CA LEU A 2 -4.23 5.07 6.06
C LEU A 2 -5.47 4.17 5.92
N ARG A 3 -6.22 4.36 4.84
CA ARG A 3 -7.46 3.65 4.53
C ARG A 3 -7.22 2.67 3.39
N ASP A 4 -7.86 1.53 3.44
CA ASP A 4 -7.86 0.57 2.34
C ASP A 4 -8.37 1.20 1.04
N VAL A 5 -7.71 0.81 -0.05
CA VAL A 5 -8.05 1.20 -1.41
C VAL A 5 -8.67 -0.03 -2.07
N LEU A 6 -9.92 -0.29 -1.75
CA LEU A 6 -10.66 -1.46 -2.23
C LEU A 6 -11.95 -1.01 -2.91
N THR A 7 -12.26 -1.66 -4.03
CA THR A 7 -13.51 -1.49 -4.78
C THR A 7 -13.86 -2.78 -5.50
N TYR A 8 -15.01 -2.84 -6.15
CA TYR A 8 -15.41 -3.98 -6.96
C TYR A 8 -14.61 -4.07 -8.27
N ASN A 9 -14.54 -5.26 -8.85
CA ASN A 9 -13.93 -5.52 -10.18
C ASN A 9 -12.43 -5.21 -10.30
N LEU A 10 -11.70 -5.35 -9.19
CA LEU A 10 -10.24 -5.31 -9.18
C LEU A 10 -9.65 -6.57 -9.83
N LYS A 11 -8.54 -6.41 -10.56
CA LYS A 11 -7.75 -7.51 -11.14
C LYS A 11 -6.74 -8.06 -10.14
N VAL A 12 -6.23 -7.21 -9.26
CA VAL A 12 -5.22 -7.57 -8.26
C VAL A 12 -5.37 -6.69 -7.02
N VAL A 13 -5.07 -7.26 -5.85
CA VAL A 13 -4.96 -6.52 -4.59
C VAL A 13 -3.57 -6.76 -4.05
N PHE A 14 -2.81 -5.69 -3.81
CA PHE A 14 -1.56 -5.77 -3.08
C PHE A 14 -1.84 -5.61 -1.59
N CYS A 15 -1.40 -6.61 -0.82
CA CYS A 15 -1.54 -6.62 0.63
C CYS A 15 -0.16 -6.46 1.26
N GLY A 16 0.06 -5.33 1.95
CA GLY A 16 1.24 -5.14 2.79
C GLY A 16 1.10 -5.84 4.15
N THR A 17 2.20 -6.00 4.88
CA THR A 17 2.17 -6.60 6.21
C THR A 17 1.63 -5.59 7.24
N ALA A 18 2.24 -4.41 7.31
CA ALA A 18 1.81 -3.32 8.17
C ALA A 18 2.21 -1.95 7.60
N LYS A 19 1.58 -0.92 8.16
CA LYS A 19 1.82 0.48 7.81
C LYS A 19 3.21 0.89 8.27
N GLY A 20 4.12 1.10 7.31
CA GLY A 20 5.40 1.74 7.61
C GLY A 20 5.20 3.13 8.22
N LYS A 21 6.12 3.57 9.11
CA LYS A 21 5.99 4.85 9.86
C LYS A 21 5.64 6.05 8.98
N LYS A 22 6.29 6.18 7.80
CA LYS A 22 6.02 7.27 6.87
C LYS A 22 4.60 7.21 6.30
N SER A 23 4.15 6.02 5.90
CA SER A 23 2.80 5.76 5.39
C SER A 23 1.72 6.03 6.44
N ALA A 24 1.99 5.65 7.69
CA ALA A 24 1.10 5.92 8.82
C ALA A 24 0.95 7.43 9.07
N GLN A 25 2.06 8.18 8.98
CA GLN A 25 2.08 9.64 9.14
C GLN A 25 1.43 10.38 7.98
N SER A 26 1.74 10.02 6.73
CA SER A 26 1.25 10.74 5.54
C SER A 26 -0.13 10.28 5.10
N GLY A 27 -0.59 9.10 5.53
CA GLY A 27 -1.84 8.51 5.06
C GLY A 27 -1.80 8.01 3.62
N PHE A 28 -0.59 7.71 3.11
CA PHE A 28 -0.36 7.20 1.76
C PHE A 28 0.37 5.87 1.78
N TYR A 29 -0.06 4.90 0.95
CA TYR A 29 0.60 3.60 0.86
C TYR A 29 2.03 3.74 0.33
N TYR A 30 2.93 2.92 0.86
CA TYR A 30 4.33 2.83 0.42
C TYR A 30 5.06 4.18 0.32
N ALA A 31 4.77 5.14 1.21
CA ALA A 31 5.23 6.53 1.12
C ALA A 31 6.71 6.78 1.47
N HIS A 32 7.43 5.76 1.92
CA HIS A 32 8.84 5.91 2.27
C HIS A 32 9.71 5.99 1.01
N LYS A 33 10.62 6.96 0.91
CA LYS A 33 11.46 7.20 -0.28
C LYS A 33 12.29 6.02 -0.80
N ARG A 34 12.57 5.04 0.07
CA ARG A 34 13.31 3.81 -0.31
C ARG A 34 12.39 2.67 -0.78
N ASN A 35 11.07 2.83 -0.63
CA ASN A 35 10.11 1.83 -1.10
C ASN A 35 9.98 1.94 -2.62
N LYS A 36 10.18 0.82 -3.31
CA LYS A 36 10.19 0.74 -4.78
C LYS A 36 8.84 0.32 -5.38
N PHE A 37 7.78 0.25 -4.58
CA PHE A 37 6.48 -0.26 -5.01
C PHE A 37 6.00 0.40 -6.31
N TYR A 38 5.91 1.73 -6.35
CA TYR A 38 5.40 2.43 -7.52
C TYR A 38 6.32 2.36 -8.74
N SER A 39 7.64 2.31 -8.56
CA SER A 39 8.56 2.13 -9.70
C SER A 39 8.42 0.74 -10.28
N ILE A 40 8.38 -0.29 -9.43
CA ILE A 40 8.20 -1.68 -9.86
C ILE A 40 6.85 -1.87 -10.55
N LEU A 41 5.78 -1.25 -10.03
CA LEU A 41 4.44 -1.37 -10.59
C LEU A 41 4.38 -0.83 -12.03
N PHE A 42 5.02 0.32 -12.27
CA PHE A 42 5.15 0.91 -13.60
C PHE A 42 6.04 0.06 -14.51
N GLU A 43 7.24 -0.33 -14.05
CA GLU A 43 8.19 -1.13 -14.82
C GLU A 43 7.63 -2.51 -15.21
N ALA A 44 6.79 -3.10 -14.36
CA ALA A 44 6.11 -4.38 -14.62
C ALA A 44 4.83 -4.23 -15.46
N GLY A 45 4.45 -3.01 -15.87
CA GLY A 45 3.31 -2.77 -16.75
C GLY A 45 1.93 -2.85 -16.10
N PHE A 46 1.86 -2.78 -14.76
CA PHE A 46 0.57 -2.72 -14.05
C PHE A 46 -0.10 -1.35 -14.17
N THR A 47 0.68 -0.28 -14.32
CA THR A 47 0.19 1.09 -14.54
C THR A 47 0.81 1.70 -15.79
N SER A 48 0.06 2.57 -16.47
CA SER A 48 0.54 3.31 -17.65
C SER A 48 1.59 4.37 -17.32
N ASP A 49 1.60 4.83 -16.06
CA ASP A 49 2.43 5.91 -15.56
C ASP A 49 2.96 5.56 -14.17
N LYS A 50 4.08 6.17 -13.77
CA LYS A 50 4.63 5.98 -12.43
C LYS A 50 3.92 6.87 -11.42
N LEU A 51 3.04 6.26 -10.63
CA LEU A 51 2.30 6.94 -9.57
C LEU A 51 3.23 7.42 -8.43
N THR A 52 2.85 8.51 -7.77
CA THR A 52 3.42 8.93 -6.49
C THR A 52 2.61 8.37 -5.31
N PRO A 53 3.16 8.32 -4.08
CA PRO A 53 2.40 7.92 -2.90
C PRO A 53 1.08 8.68 -2.72
N GLU A 54 1.07 9.99 -3.01
CA GLU A 54 -0.11 10.86 -2.92
C GLU A 54 -1.24 10.41 -3.86
N GLN A 55 -0.90 9.71 -4.94
CA GLN A 55 -1.84 9.19 -5.94
C GLN A 55 -2.32 7.76 -5.62
N CYS A 56 -1.92 7.17 -4.49
CA CYS A 56 -2.24 5.78 -4.17
C CYS A 56 -3.74 5.45 -4.18
N TYR A 57 -4.62 6.41 -3.87
CA TYR A 57 -6.07 6.20 -3.89
C TYR A 57 -6.67 6.18 -5.32
N GLN A 58 -5.94 6.67 -6.32
CA GLN A 58 -6.35 6.65 -7.73
C GLN A 58 -5.97 5.34 -8.43
N ILE A 59 -5.22 4.46 -7.75
CA ILE A 59 -4.71 3.21 -8.32
C ILE A 59 -5.83 2.24 -8.76
N ASN A 60 -7.04 2.41 -8.21
CA ASN A 60 -8.25 1.70 -8.63
C ASN A 60 -8.57 1.91 -10.11
N ASN A 61 -8.14 3.02 -10.73
CA ASN A 61 -8.30 3.26 -12.17
C ASN A 61 -7.57 2.20 -13.02
N TYR A 62 -6.54 1.56 -12.45
CA TYR A 62 -5.79 0.45 -13.05
C TYR A 62 -6.35 -0.92 -12.64
N LYS A 63 -7.49 -0.96 -11.94
CA LYS A 63 -8.09 -2.17 -11.34
C LYS A 63 -7.16 -2.84 -10.32
N ILE A 64 -6.43 -2.03 -9.56
CA ILE A 64 -5.53 -2.48 -8.49
C ILE A 64 -6.06 -1.98 -7.15
N GLY A 65 -6.07 -2.83 -6.13
CA GLY A 65 -6.37 -2.44 -4.75
C GLY A 65 -5.17 -2.50 -3.82
N LEU A 66 -5.26 -1.79 -2.69
CA LEU A 66 -4.23 -1.73 -1.65
C LEU A 66 -4.85 -1.95 -0.26
N THR A 67 -4.24 -2.80 0.55
CA THR A 67 -4.61 -3.04 1.95
C THR A 67 -3.37 -3.50 2.75
N ASP A 68 -3.49 -3.56 4.07
CA ASP A 68 -2.47 -4.13 4.96
C ASP A 68 -3.08 -5.23 5.84
N LEU A 69 -2.35 -6.31 6.12
CA LEU A 69 -2.79 -7.34 7.07
C LEU A 69 -3.02 -6.77 8.47
N VAL A 70 -2.18 -5.83 8.90
CA VAL A 70 -2.26 -5.23 10.24
C VAL A 70 -2.67 -3.76 10.14
N HIS A 71 -3.87 -3.47 10.66
CA HIS A 71 -4.45 -2.13 10.61
C HIS A 71 -4.18 -1.27 11.86
N LYS A 72 -3.92 -1.92 13.01
CA LYS A 72 -3.85 -1.28 14.33
C LYS A 72 -2.43 -0.84 14.74
N GLU A 73 -1.41 -1.35 14.08
CA GLU A 73 0.00 -1.08 14.42
C GLU A 73 0.73 -0.42 13.25
N SER A 74 1.70 0.45 13.58
CA SER A 74 2.60 1.05 12.60
C SER A 74 4.04 0.91 13.10
N GLY A 75 4.89 0.22 12.35
CA GLY A 75 6.21 -0.20 12.83
C GLY A 75 6.98 -1.00 11.79
N ASN A 76 8.21 -1.38 12.11
CA ASN A 76 9.01 -2.25 11.23
C ASN A 76 8.48 -3.70 11.35
N ASP A 77 8.57 -4.51 10.29
CA ASP A 77 7.95 -5.86 10.25
C ASP A 77 8.37 -6.78 11.42
N LYS A 78 9.51 -6.50 12.07
CA LYS A 78 10.02 -7.24 13.23
C LYS A 78 9.32 -6.94 14.56
N GLU A 79 8.51 -5.88 14.63
CA GLU A 79 7.81 -5.45 15.85
C GLU A 79 6.33 -5.87 15.85
N ILE A 80 5.85 -6.51 14.78
CA ILE A 80 4.45 -6.93 14.66
C ILE A 80 4.24 -8.17 15.53
N ASN A 81 3.36 -8.05 16.52
CA ASN A 81 2.96 -9.21 17.32
C ASN A 81 2.12 -10.16 16.46
N LYS A 82 2.46 -11.46 16.46
CA LYS A 82 1.72 -12.48 15.71
C LYS A 82 0.24 -12.56 16.11
N SER A 83 -0.13 -12.11 17.32
CA SER A 83 -1.52 -12.05 17.76
C SER A 83 -2.36 -10.97 17.04
N THR A 84 -1.72 -10.05 16.33
CA THR A 84 -2.39 -8.93 15.63
C THR A 84 -2.59 -9.23 14.14
N LEU A 85 -2.18 -10.41 13.67
CA LEU A 85 -2.47 -10.93 12.33
C LEU A 85 -3.92 -11.42 12.28
N CYS A 86 -4.89 -10.51 12.20
CA CYS A 86 -6.30 -10.72 11.83
C CYS A 86 -6.98 -9.35 11.71
#